data_AF-X0PKP8-F1
#
_entry.id   AF-X0PKP8-F1
#
_cell.length_a   1.000
_cell.length_b   1.000
_cell.length_c   1.000
_cell.angle_alpha   90.00
_cell.angle_beta   90.00
_cell.angle_gamma   90.00
#
_symmetry.space_group_name_H-M   'P 1'
#
loop_
_entity.id
_entity.type
_entity.pdbx_description
1 polymer ?
#
loop_
_entity_poly.entity_id
_entity_poly.type
_entity_poly.pdbx_seq_one_letter_code
_entity_poly.pdbx_strand_id
1 'polypeptide(L)'
;MTSHPEYAQEAAQYAYNDMYKTNSPVYNLEPWLYDQAKSYCSKYVYLAYWYGAAKAALRHFITGFHYIMPHNLVADFASGYSPTDVYRVTK
;
A
#
# COMPACT_ATOMS: atom_id res chain seq x y z
N MET A 1 -17.24 -5.83 9.73
CA MET A 1 -15.88 -5.82 9.15
C MET A 1 -15.11 -6.90 9.87
N THR A 2 -14.40 -7.76 9.14
CA THR A 2 -13.54 -8.77 9.77
C THR A 2 -12.15 -8.13 9.89
N SER A 3 -11.56 -8.12 11.08
CA SER A 3 -10.19 -7.60 11.27
C SER A 3 -9.21 -8.64 10.71
N HIS A 4 -8.21 -8.17 9.98
CA HIS A 4 -7.17 -8.96 9.32
C HIS A 4 -5.79 -8.39 9.69
N PRO A 5 -5.37 -8.52 10.97
CA PRO A 5 -4.13 -7.94 11.46
C PRO A 5 -2.89 -8.50 10.75
N GLU A 6 -2.99 -9.71 10.18
CA GLU A 6 -1.95 -10.34 9.37
C GLU A 6 -1.58 -9.52 8.13
N TYR A 7 -2.56 -8.90 7.46
CA TYR A 7 -2.29 -8.10 6.26
C TYR A 7 -1.59 -6.79 6.58
N ALA A 8 -1.90 -6.19 7.73
CA ALA A 8 -1.17 -5.01 8.21
C ALA A 8 0.30 -5.37 8.53
N GLN A 9 0.53 -6.54 9.13
CA GLN A 9 1.87 -7.05 9.40
C GLN A 9 2.64 -7.33 8.10
N GLU A 10 2.05 -8.06 7.16
CA GLU A 10 2.66 -8.41 5.87
C GLU A 10 2.99 -7.16 5.04
N ALA A 11 2.04 -6.22 4.93
CA ALA A 11 2.27 -4.96 4.23
C ALA A 11 3.38 -4.14 4.89
N ALA A 12 3.42 -4.07 6.23
CA ALA A 12 4.47 -3.36 6.95
C ALA A 12 5.86 -4.02 6.75
N GLN A 13 5.91 -5.35 6.75
CA GLN A 13 7.15 -6.10 6.49
C GLN A 13 7.66 -5.86 5.08
N TYR A 14 6.79 -5.91 4.07
CA TYR A 14 7.13 -5.62 2.67
C TYR A 14 7.58 -4.15 2.50
N ALA A 15 6.84 -3.21 3.10
CA ALA A 15 7.18 -1.80 3.10
C ALA A 15 8.60 -1.54 3.65
N TYR A 16 9.01 -2.29 4.67
CA TYR A 16 10.32 -2.11 5.30
C TYR A 16 11.45 -2.85 4.58
N ASN A 17 11.26 -4.12 4.25
CA ASN A 17 12.32 -4.97 3.70
C ASN A 17 12.51 -4.75 2.20
N ASP A 18 11.41 -4.67 1.45
CA ASP A 18 11.45 -4.62 -0.01
C ASP A 18 11.41 -3.19 -0.52
N MET A 19 10.47 -2.38 -0.02
CA MET A 19 10.33 -1.01 -0.52
C MET A 19 11.36 -0.04 0.08
N TYR A 20 11.58 -0.06 1.39
CA TYR A 20 12.47 0.91 2.05
C TYR A 20 13.95 0.53 1.92
N LYS A 21 14.32 -0.69 2.32
CA LYS A 21 15.72 -1.14 2.33
C LYS A 21 16.27 -1.51 0.95
N THR A 22 15.47 -2.20 0.14
CA THR A 22 15.94 -2.77 -1.12
C THR A 22 15.71 -1.82 -2.29
N ASN A 23 14.44 -1.47 -2.57
CA ASN A 23 14.09 -0.72 -3.78
C ASN A 23 14.31 0.79 -3.63
N SER A 24 14.02 1.34 -2.45
CA SER A 24 14.16 2.74 -2.09
C SER A 24 13.57 3.70 -3.15
N PRO A 25 12.24 3.70 -3.36
CA PRO A 25 11.61 4.47 -4.43
C PRO A 25 11.86 5.97 -4.27
N VAL A 26 12.10 6.64 -5.40
CA VAL A 26 12.28 8.10 -5.43
C VAL A 26 10.94 8.78 -5.23
N TYR A 27 10.90 9.83 -4.39
CA TYR A 27 9.68 10.59 -4.17
C TYR A 27 9.23 11.32 -5.45
N ASN A 28 8.07 10.96 -6.00
CA ASN A 28 7.53 11.59 -7.21
C ASN A 28 6.01 11.42 -7.31
N LEU A 29 5.31 12.48 -7.74
CA LEU A 29 3.86 12.56 -7.92
C LEU A 29 3.46 12.26 -9.38
N GLU A 30 3.64 11.02 -9.81
CA GLU A 30 3.20 10.53 -11.12
C GLU A 30 1.97 9.61 -11.00
N PRO A 31 1.09 9.59 -12.02
CA PRO A 31 -0.14 8.79 -12.00
C PRO A 31 0.11 7.30 -12.25
N TRP A 32 1.34 6.87 -12.54
CA TRP A 32 1.69 5.48 -12.83
C TRP A 32 1.69 4.65 -11.54
N LEU A 33 0.53 4.16 -11.12
CA LEU A 33 0.30 3.55 -9.82
C LEU A 33 1.18 2.33 -9.53
N TYR A 34 1.39 1.47 -10.52
CA TYR A 34 2.10 0.20 -10.32
C TYR A 34 3.62 0.28 -10.56
N ASP A 35 4.13 1.43 -10.98
CA ASP A 35 5.58 1.69 -11.06
C ASP A 35 6.16 1.74 -9.64
N GLN A 36 7.06 0.81 -9.30
CA GLN A 36 7.66 0.72 -7.98
C GLN A 36 8.92 1.59 -7.83
N ALA A 37 9.47 2.17 -8.90
CA ALA A 37 10.70 2.98 -8.83
C ALA A 37 10.43 4.39 -8.29
N LYS A 38 9.18 4.85 -8.40
CA LYS A 38 8.73 6.19 -8.01
C LYS A 38 7.51 6.09 -7.12
N SER A 39 7.46 6.82 -6.01
CA SER A 39 6.29 6.80 -5.15
C SER A 39 6.08 8.10 -4.38
N TYR A 40 4.84 8.48 -4.15
CA TYR A 40 4.47 9.44 -3.10
C TYR A 40 3.92 8.69 -1.87
N CYS A 41 3.64 9.42 -0.79
CA CYS A 41 3.32 8.83 0.52
C CYS A 41 2.13 7.85 0.48
N SER A 42 0.99 8.24 -0.09
CA SER A 42 -0.20 7.38 -0.16
C SER A 42 -0.08 6.25 -1.19
N LYS A 43 0.61 6.46 -2.31
CA LYS A 43 0.97 5.37 -3.24
C LYS A 43 1.87 4.34 -2.57
N TYR A 44 2.80 4.78 -1.72
CA TYR A 44 3.72 3.88 -1.01
C TYR A 44 2.93 2.91 -0.12
N VAL A 45 1.97 3.44 0.65
CA VAL A 45 1.10 2.63 1.49
C VAL A 45 0.25 1.68 0.64
N TYR A 46 -0.37 2.17 -0.43
CA TYR A 46 -1.15 1.33 -1.34
C TYR A 46 -0.31 0.17 -1.91
N LEU A 47 0.91 0.46 -2.39
CA LEU A 47 1.79 -0.54 -2.98
C LEU A 47 2.27 -1.58 -1.97
N ALA A 48 2.47 -1.18 -0.71
CA ALA A 48 2.81 -2.11 0.36
C ALA A 48 1.73 -3.17 0.57
N TYR A 49 0.46 -2.76 0.57
CA TYR A 49 -0.68 -3.68 0.63
C TYR A 49 -0.87 -4.48 -0.66
N TRP A 50 -0.65 -3.86 -1.82
CA TRP A 50 -0.85 -4.46 -3.13
C TRP A 50 0.12 -5.61 -3.42
N TYR A 51 1.39 -5.45 -3.05
CA TYR A 51 2.44 -6.45 -3.30
C TYR A 51 2.77 -7.29 -2.07
N GLY A 52 2.60 -6.76 -0.85
CA GLY A 52 3.03 -7.42 0.38
C GLY A 52 1.99 -8.29 1.06
N ALA A 53 0.69 -7.99 0.90
CA ALA A 53 -0.37 -8.62 1.68
C ALA A 53 -1.53 -9.15 0.81
N ALA A 54 -2.57 -8.34 0.62
CA ALA A 54 -3.81 -8.76 0.00
C ALA A 54 -4.19 -7.84 -1.16
N LYS A 55 -3.63 -8.11 -2.35
CA LYS A 55 -4.00 -7.45 -3.62
C LYS A 55 -5.52 -7.42 -3.85
N ALA A 56 -6.23 -8.47 -3.44
CA ALA A 56 -7.69 -8.59 -3.56
C ALA A 56 -8.47 -7.66 -2.60
N ALA A 57 -7.83 -7.19 -1.53
CA ALA A 57 -8.42 -6.25 -0.57
C ALA A 57 -8.28 -4.79 -1.02
N LEU A 58 -7.73 -4.53 -2.22
CA LEU A 58 -7.58 -3.20 -2.79
C LEU A 58 -8.35 -3.09 -4.10
N ARG A 59 -8.85 -1.89 -4.37
CA ARG A 59 -9.41 -1.55 -5.67
C ARG A 59 -8.32 -1.66 -6.74
N HIS A 60 -8.60 -2.45 -7.77
CA HIS A 60 -7.73 -2.60 -8.93
C HIS A 60 -8.04 -1.50 -9.97
N PHE A 61 -7.02 -0.74 -10.35
CA PHE A 61 -7.11 0.27 -11.40
C PHE A 61 -6.50 -0.28 -12.70
N ILE A 62 -7.33 -0.78 -13.60
CA ILE A 62 -6.92 -1.56 -14.79
C ILE A 62 -5.81 -0.88 -15.62
N THR A 63 -5.89 0.43 -15.82
CA THR A 63 -4.91 1.17 -16.62
C THR A 63 -3.64 1.53 -15.85
N GLY A 64 -3.66 1.39 -14.52
CA GLY A 64 -2.61 1.89 -13.63
C GLY A 64 -2.45 3.41 -13.63
N PHE A 65 -3.20 4.16 -14.44
CA PHE A 65 -3.18 5.62 -14.48
C PHE A 65 -4.16 6.17 -13.44
N HIS A 66 -3.69 6.30 -12.20
CA HIS A 66 -4.51 6.73 -11.08
C HIS A 66 -3.68 7.33 -9.94
N TYR A 67 -4.26 8.31 -9.24
CA TYR A 67 -3.70 8.86 -8.01
C TYR A 67 -4.43 8.31 -6.79
N ILE A 68 -3.68 7.74 -5.85
CA ILE A 68 -4.16 7.37 -4.53
C ILE A 68 -4.08 8.62 -3.65
N MET A 69 -5.20 9.29 -3.44
CA MET A 69 -5.19 10.48 -2.57
C MET A 69 -5.16 10.05 -1.10
N PRO A 70 -4.34 10.69 -0.23
CA PRO A 70 -4.29 10.34 1.19
C PRO A 70 -5.67 10.34 1.86
N HIS A 71 -6.53 11.29 1.49
CA HIS A 71 -7.90 11.40 2.00
C HIS A 71 -8.82 10.25 1.54
N ASN A 72 -8.56 9.71 0.34
CA ASN A 72 -9.40 8.67 -0.26
C ASN A 72 -8.83 7.25 -0.10
N LEU A 73 -7.61 7.11 0.42
CA LEU A 73 -6.92 5.82 0.54
C LEU A 73 -7.78 4.76 1.25
N VAL A 74 -8.53 5.15 2.29
CA VAL A 74 -9.43 4.24 3.00
C VAL A 74 -10.53 3.68 2.09
N ALA A 75 -11.04 4.49 1.15
CA ALA A 75 -12.05 4.07 0.18
C ALA A 75 -11.48 3.17 -0.94
N ASP A 76 -10.16 3.14 -1.11
CA ASP A 76 -9.50 2.23 -2.05
C ASP A 76 -9.34 0.81 -1.49
N PHE A 77 -9.60 0.59 -0.20
CA PHE A 77 -9.72 -0.76 0.37
C PHE A 77 -11.10 -1.35 0.09
N ALA A 78 -11.14 -2.62 -0.31
CA ALA A 78 -12.36 -3.36 -0.58
C ALA A 78 -13.16 -3.63 0.71
N SER A 79 -14.47 -3.78 0.56
CA SER A 79 -15.38 -4.03 1.68
C SER A 79 -14.96 -5.26 2.48
N GLY A 80 -14.67 -5.09 3.76
CA GLY A 80 -14.24 -6.17 4.65
C GLY A 80 -12.88 -5.93 5.29
N TYR A 81 -12.08 -5.01 4.75
CA TYR A 81 -10.77 -4.65 5.29
C TYR A 81 -10.82 -3.33 6.07
N SER A 82 -10.13 -3.26 7.21
CA SER A 82 -9.95 -2.03 8.00
C SER A 82 -8.46 -1.77 8.22
N PRO A 83 -7.89 -0.68 7.68
CA PRO A 83 -6.48 -0.31 7.89
C PRO A 83 -6.21 0.27 9.30
N THR A 84 -7.09 0.00 10.28
CA THR A 84 -6.96 0.48 11.67
C THR A 84 -5.88 -0.25 12.46
N ASP A 85 -5.40 -1.39 11.96
CA ASP A 85 -4.42 -2.22 12.64
C ASP A 85 -3.01 -1.68 12.37
N VAL A 86 -2.46 -0.92 13.34
CA VAL A 86 -1.11 -0.35 13.25
C VAL A 86 -0.09 -1.40 13.68
N TYR A 87 0.67 -1.92 12.72
CA TYR A 87 1.80 -2.81 12.99
C TYR A 87 3.14 -2.06 12.96
N ARG A 88 4.05 -2.42 13.87
CA ARG A 88 5.36 -1.76 14.02
C ARG A 88 6.47 -2.80 13.84
N VAL A 89 7.29 -2.63 12.79
CA VAL A 89 8.34 -3.60 12.41
C VAL A 89 9.55 -3.54 13.36
N THR A 90 9.87 -2.36 13.87
CA THR A 90 10.96 -2.14 14.81
C THR A 90 10.40 -1.71 16.17
N LYS A 91 11.02 -2.17 17.26
CA LYS A 91 10.68 -1.75 18.63
C LYS A 91 10.77 -0.23 18.77
#